data_AF-A0A0J1JPA2-F1
#
_entry.id   AF-A0A0J1JPA2-F1
#
_cell.length_a   1.000
_cell.length_b   1.000
_cell.length_c   1.000
_cell.angle_alpha   90.00
_cell.angle_beta   90.00
_cell.angle_gamma   90.00
#
_symmetry.space_group_name_H-M   'P 1'
#
loop_
_entity.id
_entity.type
_entity.pdbx_description
1 polymer ?
#
loop_
_entity_poly.entity_id
_entity_poly.type
_entity_poly.pdbx_seq_one_letter_code
_entity_poly.pdbx_strand_id
1 'polypeptide(L)'
;MSILIRRQLMVKDTTAAPLISQAIKAYNSPQRTHYPLQGRYVSNLEAARFYLKAAHRYTSPEEQLDINITLANLMTFTGDIKGALTQYQTQLTFLPDNHPKRALLLNYLAVWHHANNDNLATTTYLNALERDFPLQASRTHQLITTIERVIHTPINYQTPSVPNTIPPSQHAIVILGHKLLPTGNISPMLEQRLATALSLANNHPQSMLIVSGGMAVNGKTEAMQMKAWLIEQGIDPQRIIKEDQATNTIDNARYSLHIVSRHNITVLTLVSASIHVHRSEILFRCCLASSPDGLWEKPVQTAITNINHLAVSDGLSPHSFPFGQTRYNCYIDALRGSGYSAFIFKNTTIT
;
A
#
# COMPACT_ATOMS: atom_id res chain seq x y z
N MET A 1 -13.01 -57.68 -2.43
CA MET A 1 -12.37 -56.41 -2.05
C MET A 1 -12.35 -55.50 -3.26
N SER A 2 -13.43 -54.74 -3.48
CA SER A 2 -13.67 -53.99 -4.70
C SER A 2 -13.02 -52.60 -4.65
N ILE A 3 -12.65 -52.12 -5.84
CA ILE A 3 -12.07 -50.80 -6.14
C ILE A 3 -12.87 -49.63 -5.55
N LEU A 4 -14.13 -49.83 -5.16
CA LEU A 4 -14.96 -48.84 -4.46
C LEU A 4 -14.47 -48.49 -3.05
N ILE A 5 -13.88 -49.44 -2.29
CA ILE A 5 -13.43 -49.16 -0.91
C ILE A 5 -12.09 -48.40 -0.91
N ARG A 6 -11.26 -48.54 -1.97
CA ARG A 6 -10.06 -47.72 -2.15
C ARG A 6 -10.35 -46.28 -2.59
N ARG A 7 -11.53 -45.99 -3.16
CA ARG A 7 -11.97 -44.62 -3.47
C ARG A 7 -12.57 -43.86 -2.28
N GLN A 8 -12.99 -44.57 -1.22
CA GLN A 8 -13.54 -43.98 -0.01
C GLN A 8 -12.50 -43.66 1.09
N LEU A 9 -11.21 -43.88 0.83
CA LEU A 9 -10.13 -43.63 1.80
C LEU A 9 -9.05 -42.64 1.33
N MET A 10 -9.31 -41.85 0.27
CA MET A 10 -8.44 -40.72 -0.14
C MET A 10 -9.20 -39.40 -0.35
N VAL A 11 -10.34 -39.20 0.32
CA VAL A 11 -10.95 -37.88 0.48
C VAL A 11 -10.73 -37.46 1.94
N LYS A 12 -9.49 -37.11 2.28
CA LYS A 12 -9.16 -36.43 3.53
C LYS A 12 -8.61 -35.05 3.18
N ASP A 13 -9.42 -34.03 3.43
CA ASP A 13 -9.04 -32.62 3.66
C ASP A 13 -8.25 -31.87 2.58
N THR A 14 -8.87 -31.58 1.45
CA THR A 14 -8.58 -30.30 0.75
C THR A 14 -9.86 -29.54 0.50
N THR A 15 -10.33 -28.87 1.54
CA THR A 15 -11.22 -27.71 1.38
C THR A 15 -10.41 -26.54 0.81
N ALA A 16 -11.07 -25.57 0.17
CA ALA A 16 -10.39 -24.40 -0.38
C ALA A 16 -9.75 -23.51 0.70
N ALA A 17 -10.33 -23.47 1.89
CA ALA A 17 -9.95 -22.55 2.97
C ALA A 17 -8.48 -22.70 3.43
N PRO A 18 -7.93 -23.91 3.70
CA PRO A 18 -6.50 -24.09 3.97
C PRO A 18 -5.60 -23.54 2.87
N LEU A 19 -5.96 -23.73 1.60
CA LEU A 19 -5.16 -23.25 0.47
C LEU A 19 -5.20 -21.72 0.38
N ILE A 20 -6.37 -21.10 0.56
CA ILE A 20 -6.50 -19.64 0.61
C ILE A 20 -5.72 -19.06 1.80
N SER A 21 -5.77 -19.71 2.97
CA SER A 21 -4.98 -19.32 4.15
C SER A 21 -3.48 -19.38 3.86
N GLN A 22 -2.99 -20.44 3.20
CA GLN A 22 -1.58 -20.53 2.80
C GLN A 22 -1.21 -19.47 1.76
N ALA A 23 -2.12 -19.11 0.84
CA ALA A 23 -1.89 -18.02 -0.10
C ALA A 23 -1.72 -16.67 0.61
N ILE A 24 -2.58 -16.38 1.59
CA ILE A 24 -2.50 -15.16 2.41
C ILE A 24 -1.21 -15.16 3.24
N LYS A 25 -0.85 -16.28 3.85
CA LYS A 25 0.41 -16.44 4.61
C LYS A 25 1.63 -16.21 3.72
N ALA A 26 1.65 -16.76 2.52
CA ALA A 26 2.72 -16.52 1.56
C ALA A 26 2.78 -15.04 1.16
N TYR A 27 1.64 -14.44 0.80
CA TYR A 27 1.56 -13.02 0.43
C TYR A 27 2.09 -12.07 1.52
N ASN A 28 1.73 -12.34 2.78
CA ASN A 28 2.15 -11.53 3.94
C ASN A 28 3.55 -11.87 4.44
N SER A 29 4.21 -12.89 3.90
CA SER A 29 5.55 -13.28 4.35
C SER A 29 6.59 -12.17 4.12
N PRO A 30 7.47 -11.90 5.10
CA PRO A 30 8.60 -11.00 4.91
C PRO A 30 9.66 -11.58 3.95
N GLN A 31 9.64 -12.88 3.68
CA GLN A 31 10.57 -13.56 2.77
C GLN A 31 10.14 -13.39 1.30
N ARG A 32 10.27 -12.17 0.78
CA ARG A 32 9.73 -11.78 -0.55
C ARG A 32 10.27 -12.61 -1.72
N THR A 33 11.55 -12.96 -1.70
CA THR A 33 12.23 -13.66 -2.81
C THR A 33 12.70 -15.08 -2.45
N HIS A 34 12.40 -15.56 -1.24
CA HIS A 34 12.95 -16.80 -0.68
C HIS A 34 11.92 -17.55 0.18
N TYR A 35 10.71 -17.72 -0.32
CA TYR A 35 9.65 -18.46 0.34
C TYR A 35 9.75 -19.96 0.04
N PRO A 36 9.67 -20.86 1.05
CA PRO A 36 9.71 -22.30 0.83
C PRO A 36 8.39 -22.81 0.21
N LEU A 37 8.49 -23.53 -0.90
CA LEU A 37 7.35 -24.15 -1.58
C LEU A 37 7.78 -25.49 -2.20
N GLN A 38 7.17 -26.59 -1.75
CA GLN A 38 7.36 -27.94 -2.34
C GLN A 38 8.84 -28.34 -2.52
N GLY A 39 9.68 -28.09 -1.50
CA GLY A 39 11.09 -28.47 -1.53
C GLY A 39 12.03 -27.53 -2.30
N ARG A 40 11.53 -26.40 -2.82
CA ARG A 40 12.34 -25.33 -3.42
C ARG A 40 12.02 -23.95 -2.82
N TYR A 41 12.85 -22.96 -3.12
CA TYR A 41 12.59 -21.56 -2.77
C TYR A 41 12.06 -20.79 -3.99
N VAL A 42 11.04 -19.97 -3.77
CA VAL A 42 10.36 -19.14 -4.77
C VAL A 42 10.10 -17.73 -4.23
N SER A 43 9.60 -16.81 -5.05
CA SER A 43 9.04 -15.58 -4.51
C SER A 43 7.76 -15.85 -3.71
N ASN A 44 7.49 -15.00 -2.73
CA ASN A 44 6.28 -15.12 -1.91
C ASN A 44 4.99 -14.94 -2.74
N LEU A 45 5.04 -14.13 -3.79
CA LEU A 45 3.95 -13.95 -4.76
C LEU A 45 3.73 -15.20 -5.63
N GLU A 46 4.81 -15.89 -6.05
CA GLU A 46 4.69 -17.18 -6.73
C GLU A 46 4.03 -18.23 -5.85
N ALA A 47 4.42 -18.32 -4.57
CA ALA A 47 3.78 -19.22 -3.62
C ALA A 47 2.30 -18.86 -3.40
N ALA A 48 1.96 -17.58 -3.26
CA ALA A 48 0.57 -17.13 -3.17
C ALA A 48 -0.26 -17.55 -4.40
N ARG A 49 0.27 -17.32 -5.61
CA ARG A 49 -0.37 -17.73 -6.87
C ARG A 49 -0.52 -19.25 -6.97
N PHE A 50 0.48 -20.01 -6.52
CA PHE A 50 0.41 -21.47 -6.48
C PHE A 50 -0.76 -21.96 -5.64
N TYR A 51 -0.89 -21.47 -4.41
CA TYR A 51 -1.97 -21.89 -3.52
C TYR A 51 -3.35 -21.42 -4.01
N LEU A 52 -3.47 -20.22 -4.57
CA LEU A 52 -4.72 -19.72 -5.17
C LEU A 52 -5.18 -20.58 -6.36
N LYS A 53 -4.26 -20.94 -7.26
CA LYS A 53 -4.57 -21.83 -8.40
C LYS A 53 -4.99 -23.22 -7.94
N ALA A 54 -4.39 -23.73 -6.87
CA ALA A 54 -4.82 -25.00 -6.27
C ALA A 54 -6.23 -24.87 -5.65
N ALA A 55 -6.52 -23.76 -4.95
CA ALA A 55 -7.80 -23.50 -4.31
C ALA A 55 -8.96 -23.43 -5.33
N HIS A 56 -8.73 -22.87 -6.51
CA HIS A 56 -9.75 -22.66 -7.55
C HIS A 56 -10.56 -23.92 -7.90
N ARG A 57 -9.97 -25.12 -7.77
CA ARG A 57 -10.64 -26.40 -8.09
C ARG A 57 -11.68 -26.82 -7.04
N TYR A 58 -11.65 -26.20 -5.87
CA TYR A 58 -12.43 -26.56 -4.69
C TYR A 58 -13.37 -25.44 -4.24
N THR A 59 -13.55 -24.40 -5.07
CA THR A 59 -14.32 -23.19 -4.75
C THR A 59 -15.58 -23.05 -5.62
N SER A 60 -16.60 -22.39 -5.06
CA SER A 60 -17.81 -21.97 -5.77
C SER A 60 -17.50 -20.97 -6.91
N PRO A 61 -18.40 -20.75 -7.89
CA PRO A 61 -18.19 -19.76 -8.93
C PRO A 61 -17.90 -18.34 -8.42
N GLU A 62 -18.53 -17.92 -7.31
CA GLU A 62 -18.30 -16.60 -6.71
C GLU A 62 -16.87 -16.47 -6.13
N GLU A 63 -16.39 -17.52 -5.46
CA GLU A 63 -15.02 -17.59 -4.93
C GLU A 63 -13.99 -17.76 -6.05
N GLN A 64 -14.31 -18.45 -7.14
CA GLN A 64 -13.46 -18.54 -8.33
C GLN A 64 -13.25 -17.16 -8.95
N LEU A 65 -14.30 -16.33 -9.01
CA LEU A 65 -14.18 -14.93 -9.42
C LEU A 65 -13.24 -14.14 -8.49
N ASP A 66 -13.33 -14.32 -7.17
CA ASP A 66 -12.40 -13.67 -6.23
C ASP A 66 -10.96 -14.12 -6.38
N ILE A 67 -10.75 -15.42 -6.61
CA ILE A 67 -9.44 -15.98 -6.91
C ILE A 67 -8.90 -15.37 -8.21
N ASN A 68 -9.71 -15.28 -9.26
CA ASN A 68 -9.29 -14.77 -10.56
C ASN A 68 -8.93 -13.28 -10.52
N ILE A 69 -9.71 -12.47 -9.80
CA ILE A 69 -9.39 -11.05 -9.57
C ILE A 69 -8.12 -10.92 -8.73
N THR A 70 -7.98 -11.72 -7.66
CA THR A 70 -6.78 -11.72 -6.81
C THR A 70 -5.55 -12.12 -7.63
N LEU A 71 -5.63 -13.15 -8.48
CA LEU A 71 -4.55 -13.55 -9.37
C LEU A 71 -4.14 -12.43 -10.33
N ALA A 72 -5.11 -11.70 -10.91
CA ALA A 72 -4.85 -10.53 -11.74
C ALA A 72 -4.15 -9.42 -10.94
N ASN A 73 -4.60 -9.12 -9.72
CA ASN A 73 -3.94 -8.18 -8.82
C ASN A 73 -2.47 -8.57 -8.57
N LEU A 74 -2.19 -9.85 -8.32
CA LEU A 74 -0.82 -10.33 -8.12
C LEU A 74 0.05 -10.21 -9.38
N MET A 75 -0.53 -10.32 -10.58
CA MET A 75 0.20 -10.10 -11.84
C MET A 75 0.70 -8.66 -11.95
N THR A 76 -0.09 -7.69 -11.47
CA THR A 76 0.33 -6.28 -11.46
C THR A 76 1.54 -6.04 -10.56
N PHE A 77 1.69 -6.82 -9.49
CA PHE A 77 2.81 -6.69 -8.55
C PHE A 77 4.11 -7.23 -9.13
N THR A 78 4.01 -8.12 -10.11
CA THR A 78 5.15 -8.64 -10.88
C THR A 78 5.37 -7.89 -12.20
N GLY A 79 4.65 -6.79 -12.45
CA GLY A 79 4.76 -5.97 -13.66
C GLY A 79 4.02 -6.52 -14.89
N ASP A 80 3.28 -7.61 -14.78
CA ASP A 80 2.47 -8.18 -15.86
C ASP A 80 1.11 -7.48 -15.97
N ILE A 81 1.15 -6.19 -16.33
CA ILE A 81 -0.05 -5.35 -16.43
C ILE A 81 -0.94 -5.82 -17.57
N LYS A 82 -0.34 -6.24 -18.70
CA LYS A 82 -1.09 -6.74 -19.86
C LYS A 82 -1.90 -7.98 -19.51
N GLY A 83 -1.28 -8.97 -18.85
CA GLY A 83 -1.98 -10.16 -18.41
C GLY A 83 -3.07 -9.86 -17.36
N ALA A 84 -2.82 -8.93 -16.45
CA ALA A 84 -3.84 -8.48 -15.49
C ALA A 84 -5.06 -7.86 -16.20
N LEU A 85 -4.85 -6.93 -17.15
CA LEU A 85 -5.91 -6.31 -17.94
C LEU A 85 -6.74 -7.36 -18.71
N THR A 86 -6.09 -8.32 -19.38
CA THR A 86 -6.78 -9.42 -20.06
C THR A 86 -7.63 -10.24 -19.08
N GLN A 87 -7.11 -10.52 -17.88
CA GLN A 87 -7.85 -11.28 -16.87
C GLN A 87 -9.05 -10.51 -16.35
N TYR A 88 -8.91 -9.22 -16.01
CA TYR A 88 -10.05 -8.39 -15.58
C TYR A 88 -11.13 -8.30 -16.65
N GLN A 89 -10.75 -8.05 -17.90
CA GLN A 89 -11.69 -7.98 -19.02
C GLN A 89 -12.42 -9.31 -19.23
N THR A 90 -11.69 -10.43 -19.16
CA THR A 90 -12.29 -11.77 -19.25
C THR A 90 -13.34 -11.98 -18.17
N GLN A 91 -13.02 -11.64 -16.91
CA GLN A 91 -14.01 -11.77 -15.82
C GLN A 91 -15.22 -10.86 -16.05
N LEU A 92 -15.01 -9.61 -16.52
CA LEU A 92 -16.08 -8.66 -16.76
C LEU A 92 -17.06 -9.11 -17.86
N THR A 93 -16.54 -9.67 -18.96
CA THR A 93 -17.33 -10.13 -20.12
C THR A 93 -18.38 -11.16 -19.74
N PHE A 94 -18.06 -12.06 -18.81
CA PHE A 94 -18.96 -13.14 -18.40
C PHE A 94 -19.78 -12.79 -17.15
N LEU A 95 -19.62 -11.60 -16.58
CA LEU A 95 -20.26 -11.21 -15.33
C LEU A 95 -21.62 -10.52 -15.61
N PRO A 96 -22.74 -10.97 -15.00
CA PRO A 96 -24.06 -10.36 -15.20
C PRO A 96 -24.07 -8.87 -14.87
N ASP A 97 -24.81 -8.05 -15.63
CA ASP A 97 -24.77 -6.57 -15.52
C ASP A 97 -25.10 -6.02 -14.13
N ASN A 98 -25.92 -6.73 -13.34
CA ASN A 98 -26.28 -6.37 -11.97
C ASN A 98 -25.30 -6.87 -10.91
N HIS A 99 -24.22 -7.57 -11.27
CA HIS A 99 -23.32 -8.18 -10.30
C HIS A 99 -22.46 -7.11 -9.58
N PRO A 100 -22.37 -7.13 -8.24
CA PRO A 100 -21.67 -6.09 -7.46
C PRO A 100 -20.15 -5.95 -7.72
N LYS A 101 -19.50 -6.92 -8.37
CA LYS A 101 -18.06 -6.93 -8.66
C LYS A 101 -17.73 -6.29 -10.01
N ARG A 102 -18.74 -5.90 -10.80
CA ARG A 102 -18.51 -5.15 -12.04
C ARG A 102 -17.87 -3.80 -11.79
N ALA A 103 -18.34 -3.06 -10.78
CA ALA A 103 -17.74 -1.79 -10.39
C ALA A 103 -16.24 -1.96 -10.02
N LEU A 104 -15.90 -3.04 -9.32
CA LEU A 104 -14.52 -3.38 -8.96
C LEU A 104 -13.65 -3.64 -10.20
N LEU A 105 -14.13 -4.47 -11.13
CA LEU A 105 -13.43 -4.80 -12.37
C LEU A 105 -13.24 -3.58 -13.27
N LEU A 106 -14.28 -2.76 -13.42
CA LEU A 106 -14.23 -1.53 -14.20
C LEU A 106 -13.24 -0.52 -13.60
N ASN A 107 -13.16 -0.41 -12.26
CA ASN A 107 -12.15 0.42 -11.60
C ASN A 107 -10.74 -0.08 -11.94
N TYR A 108 -10.45 -1.38 -11.78
CA TYR A 108 -9.13 -1.92 -12.11
C TYR A 108 -8.78 -1.69 -13.58
N LEU A 109 -9.72 -1.89 -14.50
CA LEU A 109 -9.52 -1.64 -15.93
C LEU A 109 -9.21 -0.17 -16.18
N ALA A 110 -10.02 0.77 -15.67
CA ALA A 110 -9.78 2.20 -15.83
C ALA A 110 -8.40 2.63 -15.30
N VAL A 111 -8.05 2.22 -14.07
CA VAL A 111 -6.80 2.60 -13.41
C VAL A 111 -5.57 1.99 -14.12
N TRP A 112 -5.63 0.73 -14.56
CA TRP A 112 -4.48 0.09 -15.21
C TRP A 112 -4.33 0.46 -16.69
N HIS A 113 -5.41 0.79 -17.41
CA HIS A 113 -5.29 1.41 -18.74
C HIS A 113 -4.68 2.81 -18.63
N HIS A 114 -5.06 3.58 -17.61
CA HIS A 114 -4.44 4.87 -17.31
C HIS A 114 -2.95 4.71 -16.99
N ALA A 115 -2.58 3.69 -16.21
CA ALA A 115 -1.17 3.35 -15.95
C ALA A 115 -0.38 3.05 -17.24
N ASN A 116 -1.02 2.57 -18.30
CA ASN A 116 -0.40 2.29 -19.58
C ASN A 116 -0.56 3.43 -20.60
N ASN A 117 -1.05 4.61 -20.16
CA ASN A 117 -1.34 5.77 -21.00
C ASN A 117 -2.37 5.50 -22.12
N ASP A 118 -3.27 4.54 -21.91
CA ASP A 118 -4.37 4.22 -22.83
C ASP A 118 -5.60 5.04 -22.46
N ASN A 119 -5.60 6.30 -22.91
CA ASN A 119 -6.64 7.28 -22.57
C ASN A 119 -8.02 6.88 -23.11
N LEU A 120 -8.06 6.21 -24.27
CA LEU A 120 -9.31 5.76 -24.88
C LEU A 120 -9.96 4.66 -24.03
N ALA A 121 -9.21 3.62 -23.68
CA ALA A 121 -9.73 2.56 -22.82
C ALA A 121 -10.07 3.07 -21.41
N THR A 122 -9.23 3.95 -20.85
CA THR A 122 -9.49 4.61 -19.56
C THR A 122 -10.85 5.30 -19.56
N THR A 123 -11.09 6.17 -20.56
CA THR A 123 -12.36 6.90 -20.73
C THR A 123 -13.53 5.94 -20.93
N THR A 124 -13.33 4.87 -21.72
CA THR A 124 -14.37 3.85 -21.95
C THR A 124 -14.85 3.20 -20.65
N TYR A 125 -13.93 2.80 -19.77
CA TYR A 125 -14.28 2.17 -18.51
C TYR A 125 -14.80 3.16 -17.46
N LEU A 126 -14.32 4.41 -17.47
CA LEU A 126 -14.88 5.48 -16.63
C LEU A 126 -16.33 5.80 -17.01
N ASN A 127 -16.64 5.92 -18.30
CA ASN A 127 -18.01 6.14 -18.77
C ASN A 127 -18.94 4.98 -18.39
N ALA A 128 -18.44 3.73 -18.43
CA ALA A 128 -19.20 2.58 -17.97
C ALA A 128 -19.46 2.63 -16.45
N LEU A 129 -18.47 3.05 -15.65
CA LEU A 129 -18.68 3.31 -14.22
C LEU A 129 -19.69 4.45 -13.98
N GLU A 130 -19.61 5.55 -14.72
CA GLU A 130 -20.51 6.70 -14.55
C GLU A 130 -21.98 6.32 -14.81
N ARG A 131 -22.20 5.51 -15.85
CA ARG A 131 -23.53 5.02 -16.21
C ARG A 131 -24.12 4.09 -15.15
N ASP A 132 -23.34 3.11 -14.69
CA ASP A 132 -23.87 1.99 -13.90
C ASP A 132 -23.59 2.13 -12.38
N PHE A 133 -22.54 2.87 -12.00
CA PHE A 133 -21.99 2.95 -10.65
C PHE A 133 -21.43 4.37 -10.32
N PRO A 134 -22.26 5.43 -10.35
CA PRO A 134 -21.79 6.83 -10.32
C PRO A 134 -20.96 7.19 -9.07
N LEU A 135 -21.26 6.60 -7.91
CA LEU A 135 -20.47 6.80 -6.70
C LEU A 135 -19.05 6.21 -6.85
N GLN A 136 -18.93 5.02 -7.42
CA GLN A 136 -17.64 4.37 -7.69
C GLN A 136 -16.89 5.10 -8.81
N ALA A 137 -17.60 5.65 -9.81
CA ALA A 137 -17.01 6.51 -10.83
C ALA A 137 -16.32 7.73 -10.22
N SER A 138 -17.03 8.47 -9.35
CA SER A 138 -16.48 9.64 -8.64
C SER A 138 -15.24 9.28 -7.83
N ARG A 139 -15.27 8.16 -7.09
CA ARG A 139 -14.10 7.65 -6.35
C ARG A 139 -12.93 7.28 -7.26
N THR A 140 -13.21 6.69 -8.43
CA THR A 140 -12.19 6.30 -9.42
C THR A 140 -11.55 7.52 -10.06
N HIS A 141 -12.33 8.54 -10.42
CA HIS A 141 -11.82 9.83 -10.90
C HIS A 141 -10.92 10.50 -9.87
N GLN A 142 -11.34 10.54 -8.60
CA GLN A 142 -10.53 11.10 -7.52
C GLN A 142 -9.22 10.33 -7.31
N LEU A 143 -9.25 9.00 -7.42
CA LEU A 143 -8.07 8.15 -7.36
C LEU A 143 -7.09 8.46 -8.49
N ILE A 144 -7.56 8.48 -9.74
CA ILE A 144 -6.74 8.83 -10.92
C ILE A 144 -6.15 10.24 -10.78
N THR A 145 -6.96 11.21 -10.39
CA THR A 145 -6.53 12.60 -10.13
C THR A 145 -5.43 12.67 -9.07
N THR A 146 -5.55 11.86 -8.01
CA THR A 146 -4.55 11.79 -6.94
C THR A 146 -3.25 11.18 -7.45
N ILE A 147 -3.33 10.09 -8.22
CA ILE A 147 -2.17 9.46 -8.85
C ILE A 147 -1.46 10.48 -9.75
N GLU A 148 -2.19 11.12 -10.66
CA GLU A 148 -1.65 12.10 -11.61
C GLU A 148 -0.95 13.25 -10.91
N ARG A 149 -1.57 13.83 -9.89
CA ARG A 149 -0.96 14.90 -9.07
C ARG A 149 0.39 14.46 -8.50
N VAL A 150 0.44 13.27 -7.89
CA VAL A 150 1.65 12.84 -7.19
C VAL A 150 2.73 12.43 -8.19
N ILE A 151 2.43 11.60 -9.20
CA ILE A 151 3.46 11.12 -10.13
C ILE A 151 4.05 12.23 -11.01
N HIS A 152 3.35 13.35 -11.18
CA HIS A 152 3.83 14.55 -11.88
C HIS A 152 4.43 15.61 -10.95
N THR A 153 4.51 15.34 -9.64
CA THR A 153 5.30 16.17 -8.72
C THR A 153 6.75 15.69 -8.74
N PRO A 154 7.76 16.56 -8.95
CA PRO A 154 9.15 16.11 -8.93
C PRO A 154 9.58 15.60 -7.56
N ILE A 155 10.52 14.65 -7.52
CA ILE A 155 11.19 14.26 -6.28
C ILE A 155 11.84 15.50 -5.68
N ASN A 156 11.48 15.84 -4.45
CA ASN A 156 12.07 16.96 -3.75
C ASN A 156 13.22 16.50 -2.86
N TYR A 157 14.44 16.96 -3.15
CA TYR A 157 15.63 16.70 -2.33
C TYR A 157 16.00 17.89 -1.44
N GLN A 158 15.29 19.01 -1.58
CA GLN A 158 15.54 20.24 -0.83
C GLN A 158 14.45 20.42 0.22
N THR A 159 14.80 21.01 1.35
CA THR A 159 13.83 21.35 2.41
C THR A 159 12.65 22.12 1.81
N PRO A 160 11.42 21.57 1.83
CA PRO A 160 10.26 22.27 1.30
C PRO A 160 9.98 23.49 2.17
N SER A 161 9.70 24.63 1.53
CA SER A 161 9.23 25.81 2.23
C SER A 161 7.85 25.53 2.84
N VAL A 162 7.73 25.59 4.16
CA VAL A 162 6.44 25.64 4.83
C VAL A 162 5.98 27.10 4.83
N PRO A 163 4.79 27.44 4.31
CA PRO A 163 4.32 28.82 4.27
C PRO A 163 4.30 29.43 5.68
N ASN A 164 4.84 30.65 5.83
CA ASN A 164 4.87 31.37 7.11
C ASN A 164 3.45 31.66 7.68
N THR A 165 2.42 31.54 6.84
CA THR A 165 1.01 31.66 7.25
C THR A 165 0.51 30.47 8.06
N ILE A 166 1.22 29.34 8.02
CA ILE A 166 0.90 28.16 8.83
C ILE A 166 1.60 28.30 10.17
N PRO A 167 0.87 28.29 11.30
CA PRO A 167 1.49 28.27 12.62
C PRO A 167 2.46 27.08 12.67
N PRO A 168 3.72 27.25 13.08
CA PRO A 168 4.70 26.17 13.01
C PRO A 168 4.32 24.92 13.83
N SER A 169 3.46 25.08 14.85
CA SER A 169 2.84 24.01 15.65
C SER A 169 1.82 23.16 14.88
N GLN A 170 1.34 23.63 13.72
CA GLN A 170 0.42 22.91 12.83
C GLN A 170 1.15 22.17 11.69
N HIS A 171 2.49 22.12 11.73
CA HIS A 171 3.31 21.35 10.79
C HIS A 171 3.89 20.09 11.47
N ALA A 172 3.77 18.95 10.79
CA ALA A 172 4.40 17.70 11.21
C ALA A 172 5.35 17.15 10.14
N ILE A 173 6.52 16.69 10.60
CA ILE A 173 7.50 15.94 9.84
C ILE A 173 7.25 14.46 10.12
N VAL A 174 6.81 13.71 9.11
CA VAL A 174 6.54 12.28 9.25
C VAL A 174 7.69 11.49 8.65
N ILE A 175 8.40 10.75 9.50
CA ILE A 175 9.60 10.00 9.17
C ILE A 175 9.22 8.53 9.09
N LEU A 176 9.27 7.98 7.88
CA LEU A 176 8.89 6.59 7.64
C LEU A 176 10.04 5.65 7.98
N GLY A 177 9.74 4.49 8.52
CA GLY A 177 10.72 3.47 8.88
C GLY A 177 11.40 2.81 7.68
N HIS A 178 12.56 2.22 7.95
CA HIS A 178 13.26 1.32 7.05
C HIS A 178 13.86 0.20 7.89
N LYS A 179 14.02 -0.97 7.27
CA LYS A 179 14.45 -2.19 7.94
C LYS A 179 15.69 -1.95 8.83
N LEU A 180 15.56 -2.31 10.10
CA LEU A 180 16.67 -2.36 11.05
C LEU A 180 17.68 -3.46 10.67
N LEU A 181 18.92 -3.29 11.12
CA LEU A 181 19.91 -4.37 11.06
C LEU A 181 19.46 -5.56 11.90
N PRO A 182 19.93 -6.80 11.64
CA PRO A 182 19.58 -7.97 12.45
C PRO A 182 19.82 -7.82 13.96
N THR A 183 20.76 -6.93 14.34
CA THR A 183 21.06 -6.56 15.72
C THR A 183 19.97 -5.69 16.38
N GLY A 184 19.02 -5.17 15.61
CA GLY A 184 18.01 -4.18 16.04
C GLY A 184 18.51 -2.73 15.99
N ASN A 185 19.68 -2.48 15.39
CA ASN A 185 20.23 -1.13 15.24
C ASN A 185 19.73 -0.46 13.95
N ILE A 186 19.81 0.88 13.93
CA ILE A 186 19.51 1.70 12.74
C ILE A 186 20.44 1.27 11.60
N SER A 187 19.87 1.09 10.41
CA SER A 187 20.62 0.81 9.19
C SER A 187 21.11 2.11 8.54
N PRO A 188 22.18 2.08 7.72
CA PRO A 188 22.69 3.29 7.07
C PRO A 188 21.62 4.06 6.26
N MET A 189 20.70 3.34 5.59
CA MET A 189 19.59 3.95 4.86
C MET A 189 18.58 4.65 5.80
N LEU A 190 18.33 4.09 6.98
CA LEU A 190 17.46 4.72 7.96
C LEU A 190 18.13 5.93 8.61
N GLU A 191 19.44 5.85 8.88
CA GLU A 191 20.23 6.96 9.41
C GLU A 191 20.27 8.16 8.46
N GLN A 192 20.50 7.93 7.16
CA GLN A 192 20.44 9.01 6.15
C GLN A 192 19.07 9.71 6.14
N ARG A 193 17.98 8.94 6.30
CA ARG A 193 16.63 9.48 6.40
C ARG A 193 16.43 10.31 7.66
N LEU A 194 16.95 9.85 8.80
CA LEU A 194 16.90 10.59 10.05
C LEU A 194 17.74 11.87 9.99
N ALA A 195 18.90 11.84 9.33
CA ALA A 195 19.72 13.03 9.10
C ALA A 195 18.99 14.07 8.22
N THR A 196 18.32 13.63 7.14
CA THR A 196 17.45 14.50 6.33
C THR A 196 16.32 15.11 7.17
N ALA A 197 15.65 14.30 8.00
CA ALA A 197 14.59 14.79 8.87
C ALA A 197 15.09 15.74 9.97
N LEU A 198 16.29 15.49 10.52
CA LEU A 198 16.94 16.34 11.52
C LEU A 198 17.22 17.73 10.96
N SER A 199 17.79 17.80 9.74
CA SER A 199 18.00 19.08 9.04
C SER A 199 16.69 19.87 8.89
N LEU A 200 15.61 19.20 8.47
CA LEU A 200 14.28 19.80 8.38
C LEU A 200 13.76 20.25 9.75
N ALA A 201 13.92 19.43 10.79
CA ALA A 201 13.46 19.72 12.15
C ALA A 201 14.20 20.89 12.81
N ASN A 202 15.47 21.12 12.44
CA ASN A 202 16.27 22.25 12.89
C ASN A 202 15.83 23.56 12.21
N ASN A 203 15.43 23.50 10.94
CA ASN A 203 14.86 24.65 10.23
C ASN A 203 13.42 24.98 10.68
N HIS A 204 12.71 23.99 11.24
CA HIS A 204 11.35 24.15 11.77
C HIS A 204 11.27 23.67 13.23
N PRO A 205 11.82 24.43 14.20
CA PRO A 205 12.00 23.97 15.59
C PRO A 205 10.69 23.75 16.37
N GLN A 206 9.56 24.19 15.84
CA GLN A 206 8.24 24.00 16.44
C GLN A 206 7.44 22.87 15.80
N SER A 207 7.94 22.27 14.72
CA SER A 207 7.24 21.18 14.06
C SER A 207 7.31 19.90 14.89
N MET A 208 6.20 19.17 14.88
CA MET A 208 6.11 17.84 15.47
C MET A 208 6.84 16.83 14.58
N LEU A 209 7.51 15.86 15.18
CA LEU A 209 8.11 14.73 14.48
C LEU A 209 7.29 13.48 14.79
N ILE A 210 6.83 12.78 13.76
CA ILE A 210 6.16 11.49 13.87
C ILE A 210 7.08 10.45 13.26
N VAL A 211 7.58 9.53 14.08
CA VAL A 211 8.42 8.41 13.62
C VAL A 211 7.56 7.15 13.54
N SER A 212 7.44 6.55 12.35
CA SER A 212 6.49 5.45 12.09
C SER A 212 7.18 4.19 11.60
N GLY A 213 6.93 3.07 12.28
CA GLY A 213 7.46 1.74 11.95
C GLY A 213 7.49 0.79 13.15
N GLY A 214 6.67 -0.27 13.08
CA GLY A 214 6.40 -1.22 14.17
C GLY A 214 7.01 -2.60 14.01
N MET A 215 7.70 -2.88 12.91
CA MET A 215 8.33 -4.19 12.70
C MET A 215 9.51 -4.38 13.66
N ALA A 216 9.32 -5.22 14.68
CA ALA A 216 10.34 -5.48 15.68
C ALA A 216 11.46 -6.39 15.14
N VAL A 217 12.71 -5.99 15.34
CA VAL A 217 13.91 -6.78 15.10
C VAL A 217 14.70 -6.81 16.39
N ASN A 218 14.99 -8.00 16.92
CA ASN A 218 15.68 -8.17 18.20
C ASN A 218 15.02 -7.38 19.36
N GLY A 219 13.68 -7.41 19.43
CA GLY A 219 12.88 -6.71 20.43
C GLY A 219 12.77 -5.19 20.25
N LYS A 220 13.31 -4.62 19.15
CA LYS A 220 13.34 -3.19 18.89
C LYS A 220 12.56 -2.84 17.63
N THR A 221 11.67 -1.84 17.70
CA THR A 221 10.95 -1.32 16.53
C THR A 221 11.72 -0.18 15.88
N GLU A 222 11.43 0.07 14.60
CA GLU A 222 12.03 1.17 13.84
C GLU A 222 11.71 2.51 14.52
N ALA A 223 10.45 2.75 14.88
CA ALA A 223 10.01 3.98 15.53
C ALA A 223 10.69 4.22 16.89
N MET A 224 10.93 3.17 17.67
CA MET A 224 11.67 3.28 18.93
C MET A 224 13.11 3.73 18.70
N GLN A 225 13.80 3.10 17.76
CA GLN A 225 15.18 3.43 17.43
C GLN A 225 15.30 4.83 16.81
N MET A 226 14.39 5.20 15.91
CA MET A 226 14.33 6.54 15.31
C MET A 226 14.15 7.63 16.37
N LYS A 227 13.24 7.43 17.34
CA LYS A 227 13.04 8.37 18.45
C LYS A 227 14.30 8.53 19.30
N ALA A 228 14.93 7.42 19.69
CA ALA A 228 16.16 7.46 20.49
C ALA A 228 17.28 8.24 19.77
N TRP A 229 17.50 7.95 18.49
CA TRP A 229 18.51 8.64 17.69
C TRP A 229 18.25 10.14 17.59
N LEU A 230 17.01 10.58 17.34
CA LEU A 230 16.68 12.00 17.25
C LEU A 230 16.90 12.74 18.59
N ILE A 231 16.64 12.09 19.71
CA ILE A 231 16.91 12.65 21.05
C ILE A 231 18.41 12.79 21.26
N GLU A 232 19.21 11.78 20.87
CA GLU A 232 20.67 11.84 20.93
C GLU A 232 21.24 12.99 20.06
N GLN A 233 20.57 13.31 18.95
CA GLN A 233 20.92 14.46 18.11
C GLN A 233 20.38 15.82 18.62
N GLY A 234 19.78 15.86 19.82
CA GLY A 234 19.36 17.09 20.49
C GLY A 234 17.93 17.55 20.21
N ILE A 235 17.09 16.75 19.55
CA ILE A 235 15.67 17.07 19.42
C ILE A 235 14.95 16.81 20.75
N ASP A 236 14.18 17.79 21.22
CA ASP A 236 13.34 17.67 22.41
C ASP A 236 12.42 16.43 22.30
N PRO A 237 12.48 15.47 23.25
CA PRO A 237 11.61 14.30 23.29
C PRO A 237 10.12 14.60 23.21
N GLN A 238 9.67 15.79 23.66
CA GLN A 238 8.28 16.22 23.60
C GLN A 238 7.80 16.52 22.18
N ARG A 239 8.72 16.81 21.26
CA ARG A 239 8.40 17.00 19.83
C ARG A 239 8.21 15.68 19.09
N ILE A 240 8.66 14.56 19.64
CA ILE A 240 8.74 13.27 18.92
C ILE A 240 7.63 12.32 19.39
N ILE A 241 6.68 12.05 18.51
CA ILE A 241 5.66 11.02 18.69
C ILE A 241 6.12 9.73 17.99
N LYS A 242 6.09 8.63 18.75
CA LYS A 242 6.43 7.29 18.27
C LYS A 242 5.14 6.59 17.82
N GLU A 243 5.15 6.05 16.61
CA GLU A 243 4.13 5.15 16.08
C GLU A 243 4.79 3.79 15.76
N ASP A 244 4.57 2.79 16.60
CA ASP A 244 5.27 1.50 16.55
C ASP A 244 4.34 0.30 16.30
N GLN A 245 3.17 0.54 15.70
CA GLN A 245 2.19 -0.49 15.36
C GLN A 245 2.22 -0.85 13.87
N ALA A 246 2.73 0.04 13.01
CA ALA A 246 2.71 -0.18 11.58
C ALA A 246 3.60 -1.33 11.11
N THR A 247 3.03 -2.28 10.35
CA THR A 247 3.77 -3.44 9.81
C THR A 247 4.03 -3.33 8.31
N ASN A 248 3.44 -2.34 7.66
CA ASN A 248 3.54 -2.10 6.24
C ASN A 248 3.32 -0.61 5.92
N THR A 249 3.54 -0.22 4.66
CA THR A 249 3.49 1.20 4.25
C THR A 249 2.09 1.83 4.37
N ILE A 250 1.01 1.05 4.24
CA ILE A 250 -0.36 1.56 4.42
C ILE A 250 -0.61 1.85 5.91
N ASP A 251 -0.20 0.93 6.78
CA ASP A 251 -0.30 1.14 8.23
C ASP A 251 0.45 2.40 8.66
N ASN A 252 1.67 2.61 8.11
CA ASN A 252 2.43 3.83 8.39
C ASN A 252 1.60 5.09 8.10
N ALA A 253 0.93 5.15 6.94
CA ALA A 253 0.08 6.27 6.56
C ALA A 253 -1.13 6.41 7.49
N ARG A 254 -1.85 5.31 7.73
CA ARG A 254 -3.07 5.32 8.56
C ARG A 254 -2.80 5.73 9.99
N TYR A 255 -1.82 5.11 10.64
CA TYR A 255 -1.50 5.36 12.04
C TYR A 255 -0.87 6.73 12.23
N SER A 256 -0.05 7.20 11.28
CA SER A 256 0.45 8.59 11.29
C SER A 256 -0.69 9.60 11.14
N LEU A 257 -1.63 9.40 10.22
CA LEU A 257 -2.78 10.29 10.05
C LEU A 257 -3.69 10.35 11.29
N HIS A 258 -3.80 9.24 12.02
CA HIS A 258 -4.54 9.17 13.27
C HIS A 258 -3.85 9.92 14.43
N ILE A 259 -2.53 10.05 14.39
CA ILE A 259 -1.78 10.93 15.30
C ILE A 259 -2.01 12.38 14.88
N VAL A 260 -1.79 12.69 13.60
CA VAL A 260 -2.00 14.03 13.00
C VAL A 260 -3.35 14.63 13.36
N SER A 261 -4.43 13.85 13.30
CA SER A 261 -5.79 14.32 13.61
C SER A 261 -6.01 14.73 15.07
N ARG A 262 -5.15 14.27 15.98
CA ARG A 262 -5.20 14.63 17.41
C ARG A 262 -4.39 15.88 17.76
N HIS A 263 -3.58 16.38 16.83
CA HIS A 263 -2.58 17.41 17.10
C HIS A 263 -2.77 18.71 16.30
N ASN A 264 -3.98 18.98 15.77
CA ASN A 264 -4.31 20.18 14.98
C ASN A 264 -3.33 20.45 13.82
N ILE A 265 -2.71 19.39 13.29
CA ILE A 265 -1.78 19.48 12.18
C ILE A 265 -2.56 19.73 10.90
N THR A 266 -2.08 20.68 10.09
CA THR A 266 -2.67 21.06 8.79
C THR A 266 -1.70 20.84 7.63
N VAL A 267 -0.39 20.76 7.89
CA VAL A 267 0.63 20.50 6.86
C VAL A 267 1.52 19.34 7.28
N LEU A 268 1.77 18.42 6.34
CA LEU A 268 2.71 17.31 6.51
C LEU A 268 3.91 17.47 5.59
N THR A 269 5.09 17.10 6.08
CA THR A 269 6.24 16.78 5.23
C THR A 269 6.65 15.33 5.46
N LEU A 270 6.49 14.49 4.44
CA LEU A 270 6.85 13.06 4.48
C LEU A 270 8.33 12.89 4.12
N VAL A 271 9.11 12.25 4.99
CA VAL A 271 10.53 11.98 4.77
C VAL A 271 10.75 10.49 4.48
N SER A 272 11.30 10.18 3.30
CA SER A 272 11.54 8.80 2.85
C SER A 272 12.69 8.69 1.84
N ALA A 273 12.99 7.48 1.38
CA ALA A 273 13.94 7.25 0.28
C ALA A 273 13.39 7.80 -1.05
N SER A 274 14.28 8.17 -1.98
CA SER A 274 13.89 8.80 -3.25
C SER A 274 12.95 7.96 -4.11
N ILE A 275 13.09 6.63 -4.07
CA ILE A 275 12.22 5.67 -4.77
C ILE A 275 10.90 5.37 -4.02
N HIS A 276 10.71 5.94 -2.84
CA HIS A 276 9.57 5.66 -1.94
C HIS A 276 8.72 6.90 -1.60
N VAL A 277 9.21 8.12 -1.82
CA VAL A 277 8.49 9.34 -1.43
C VAL A 277 7.12 9.48 -2.11
N HIS A 278 7.04 9.28 -3.44
CA HIS A 278 5.75 9.33 -4.16
C HIS A 278 4.75 8.30 -3.69
N ARG A 279 5.21 7.07 -3.46
CA ARG A 279 4.38 5.98 -2.94
C ARG A 279 3.80 6.34 -1.58
N SER A 280 4.63 6.97 -0.74
CA SER A 280 4.23 7.44 0.59
C SER A 280 3.18 8.53 0.48
N GLU A 281 3.42 9.56 -0.34
CA GLU A 281 2.46 10.66 -0.54
C GLU A 281 1.11 10.18 -1.07
N ILE A 282 1.13 9.28 -2.06
CA ILE A 282 -0.08 8.63 -2.59
C ILE A 282 -0.87 7.97 -1.48
N LEU A 283 -0.21 7.19 -0.61
CA LEU A 283 -0.90 6.49 0.47
C LEU A 283 -1.55 7.45 1.46
N PHE A 284 -0.84 8.50 1.87
CA PHE A 284 -1.40 9.50 2.77
C PHE A 284 -2.60 10.21 2.13
N ARG A 285 -2.51 10.61 0.85
CA ARG A 285 -3.61 11.26 0.14
C ARG A 285 -4.81 10.32 -0.06
N CYS A 286 -4.58 9.08 -0.46
CA CYS A 286 -5.65 8.09 -0.64
C CYS A 286 -6.31 7.71 0.70
N CYS A 287 -5.55 7.57 1.78
CA CYS A 287 -6.10 7.31 3.11
C CYS A 287 -6.95 8.48 3.62
N LEU A 288 -6.56 9.73 3.32
CA LEU A 288 -7.36 10.93 3.63
C LEU A 288 -8.65 11.01 2.79
N ALA A 289 -8.57 10.65 1.52
CA ALA A 289 -9.70 10.68 0.59
C ALA A 289 -10.72 9.55 0.81
N SER A 290 -10.28 8.43 1.39
CA SER A 290 -11.12 7.26 1.59
C SER A 290 -12.14 7.49 2.71
N SER A 291 -13.42 7.42 2.36
CA SER A 291 -14.52 7.42 3.32
C SER A 291 -14.54 6.12 4.16
N PRO A 292 -15.17 6.10 5.34
CA PRO A 292 -15.11 5.02 6.34
C PRO A 292 -15.82 3.72 5.94
N ASP A 293 -16.62 3.75 4.88
CA ASP A 293 -17.68 2.75 4.64
C ASP A 293 -17.19 1.41 4.09
N GLY A 294 -16.24 0.76 4.76
CA GLY A 294 -16.02 -0.68 4.55
C GLY A 294 -14.67 -1.24 4.97
N LEU A 295 -13.69 -0.42 5.37
CA LEU A 295 -12.38 -0.93 5.78
C LEU A 295 -11.83 -0.30 7.06
N TRP A 296 -12.28 0.89 7.43
CA TRP A 296 -11.58 1.73 8.40
C TRP A 296 -12.54 2.20 9.50
N GLU A 297 -12.19 1.98 10.77
CA GLU A 297 -13.10 2.13 11.92
C GLU A 297 -13.63 3.54 12.21
N LYS A 298 -13.27 4.58 11.42
CA LYS A 298 -13.89 5.92 11.38
C LYS A 298 -13.18 6.78 10.33
N PRO A 299 -13.82 7.84 9.78
CA PRO A 299 -13.13 8.81 8.95
C PRO A 299 -12.12 9.53 9.84
N VAL A 300 -10.86 9.61 9.40
CA VAL A 300 -9.91 10.50 10.07
C VAL A 300 -10.32 11.92 9.69
N GLN A 301 -11.08 12.60 10.56
CA GLN A 301 -11.32 14.03 10.41
C GLN A 301 -9.98 14.76 10.60
N THR A 302 -9.43 15.27 9.50
CA THR A 302 -8.19 16.06 9.54
C THR A 302 -8.42 17.39 8.85
N ALA A 303 -7.72 18.42 9.31
CA ALA A 303 -7.65 19.72 8.65
C ALA A 303 -6.43 19.80 7.70
N ILE A 304 -5.94 18.66 7.19
CA ILE A 304 -4.78 18.64 6.30
C ILE A 304 -5.10 19.40 5.01
N THR A 305 -4.39 20.49 4.79
CA THR A 305 -4.47 21.33 3.60
C THR A 305 -3.36 21.01 2.61
N ASN A 306 -2.20 20.52 3.09
CA ASN A 306 -1.08 20.19 2.24
C ASN A 306 -0.24 19.00 2.74
N ILE A 307 0.28 18.24 1.78
CA ILE A 307 1.25 17.16 2.01
C ILE A 307 2.41 17.42 1.06
N ASN A 308 3.59 17.64 1.64
CA ASN A 308 4.86 17.70 0.94
C ASN A 308 5.60 16.37 1.11
N HIS A 309 6.56 16.11 0.22
CA HIS A 309 7.58 15.10 0.44
C HIS A 309 8.99 15.68 0.47
N LEU A 310 9.90 14.97 1.12
CA LEU A 310 11.33 15.23 1.15
C LEU A 310 12.06 13.89 1.04
N ALA A 311 12.79 13.72 -0.04
CA ALA A 311 13.59 12.55 -0.33
C ALA A 311 15.00 12.67 0.24
N VAL A 312 15.54 11.53 0.67
CA VAL A 312 16.98 11.37 0.87
C VAL A 312 17.70 11.43 -0.47
N SER A 313 18.83 12.13 -0.55
CA SER A 313 19.74 12.14 -1.71
C SER A 313 20.56 10.84 -1.78
N ASP A 314 19.86 9.71 -1.90
CA ASP A 314 20.40 8.35 -1.83
C ASP A 314 20.90 7.80 -3.19
N GLY A 315 20.69 8.54 -4.28
CA GLY A 315 21.08 8.13 -5.63
C GLY A 315 20.26 6.95 -6.21
N LEU A 316 19.18 6.53 -5.54
CA LEU A 316 18.37 5.37 -5.96
C LEU A 316 17.41 5.70 -7.10
N SER A 317 16.97 6.97 -7.22
CA SER A 317 16.07 7.41 -8.27
C SER A 317 16.86 7.98 -9.47
N PRO A 318 16.77 7.34 -10.66
CA PRO A 318 17.49 7.79 -11.85
C PRO A 318 16.84 8.99 -12.56
N HIS A 319 15.62 9.37 -12.17
CA HIS A 319 14.83 10.44 -12.78
C HIS A 319 14.14 11.28 -11.70
N SER A 320 13.70 12.49 -12.08
CA SER A 320 12.93 13.39 -11.20
C SER A 320 11.51 12.91 -10.91
N PHE A 321 11.02 11.91 -11.65
CA PHE A 321 9.66 11.37 -11.55
C PHE A 321 9.73 9.84 -11.43
N PRO A 322 8.72 9.18 -10.81
CA PRO A 322 8.71 7.74 -10.71
C PRO A 322 8.60 7.10 -12.10
N PHE A 323 9.46 6.13 -12.39
CA PHE A 323 9.53 5.42 -13.67
C PHE A 323 9.48 3.89 -13.47
N GLY A 324 9.12 3.15 -14.52
CA GLY A 324 9.09 1.69 -14.52
C GLY A 324 8.30 1.10 -13.35
N GLN A 325 8.89 0.12 -12.66
CA GLN A 325 8.24 -0.55 -11.52
C GLN A 325 7.92 0.41 -10.37
N THR A 326 8.73 1.45 -10.14
CA THR A 326 8.44 2.46 -9.10
C THR A 326 7.16 3.21 -9.41
N ARG A 327 6.90 3.51 -10.68
CA ARG A 327 5.62 4.09 -11.12
C ARG A 327 4.47 3.11 -10.91
N TYR A 328 4.61 1.84 -11.29
CA TYR A 328 3.53 0.87 -11.04
C TYR A 328 3.26 0.64 -9.55
N ASN A 329 4.29 0.69 -8.70
CA ASN A 329 4.12 0.63 -7.26
C ASN A 329 3.30 1.82 -6.72
N CYS A 330 3.37 3.00 -7.34
CA CYS A 330 2.51 4.14 -7.01
C CYS A 330 1.03 3.81 -7.27
N TYR A 331 0.71 3.17 -8.41
CA TYR A 331 -0.66 2.75 -8.72
C TYR A 331 -1.17 1.66 -7.77
N ILE A 332 -0.32 0.68 -7.46
CA ILE A 332 -0.63 -0.39 -6.50
C ILE A 332 -0.96 0.21 -5.13
N ASP A 333 -0.11 1.12 -4.64
CA ASP A 333 -0.31 1.75 -3.35
C ASP A 333 -1.53 2.70 -3.35
N ALA A 334 -1.82 3.37 -4.47
CA ALA A 334 -3.03 4.18 -4.62
C ALA A 334 -4.31 3.33 -4.50
N LEU A 335 -4.37 2.21 -5.23
CA LEU A 335 -5.47 1.25 -5.14
C LEU A 335 -5.64 0.75 -3.70
N ARG A 336 -4.57 0.28 -3.07
CA ARG A 336 -4.63 -0.25 -1.70
C ARG A 336 -5.03 0.81 -0.68
N GLY A 337 -4.49 2.03 -0.79
CA GLY A 337 -4.83 3.17 0.07
C GLY A 337 -6.28 3.63 -0.10
N SER A 338 -6.87 3.39 -1.28
CA SER A 338 -8.29 3.65 -1.57
C SER A 338 -9.23 2.48 -1.27
N GLY A 339 -8.73 1.45 -0.59
CA GLY A 339 -9.53 0.31 -0.15
C GLY A 339 -9.65 -0.84 -1.15
N TYR A 340 -8.92 -0.80 -2.25
CA TYR A 340 -8.85 -1.93 -3.20
C TYR A 340 -7.75 -2.89 -2.75
N SER A 341 -8.14 -3.87 -1.92
CA SER A 341 -7.22 -4.91 -1.42
C SER A 341 -6.62 -5.73 -2.57
N ALA A 342 -5.39 -6.23 -2.36
CA ALA A 342 -4.78 -7.19 -3.28
C ALA A 342 -5.55 -8.52 -3.30
N PHE A 343 -6.09 -8.95 -2.15
CA PHE A 343 -6.90 -10.15 -1.96
C PHE A 343 -8.37 -9.75 -1.78
N ILE A 344 -9.27 -10.30 -2.60
CA ILE A 344 -10.69 -9.90 -2.65
C ILE A 344 -11.59 -10.81 -1.79
N PHE A 345 -11.02 -11.73 -1.02
CA PHE A 345 -11.80 -12.55 -0.09
C PHE A 345 -12.39 -11.65 1.01
N LYS A 346 -13.71 -11.75 1.25
CA LYS A 346 -14.31 -11.24 2.49
C LYS A 346 -13.48 -11.77 3.65
N ASN A 347 -13.21 -10.93 4.67
CA ASN A 347 -12.56 -11.34 5.91
C ASN A 347 -13.21 -12.64 6.42
N THR A 348 -12.67 -13.79 6.01
CA THR A 348 -12.65 -14.97 6.84
C THR A 348 -11.84 -14.47 8.01
N THR A 349 -12.51 -14.26 9.13
CA THR A 349 -11.91 -14.09 10.43
C THR A 349 -10.90 -15.21 10.61
N ILE A 350 -9.65 -14.93 10.25
CA ILE A 350 -8.50 -15.71 10.69
C ILE A 350 -8.23 -15.13 12.08
N THR A 351 -9.01 -15.62 13.04
CA THR A 351 -8.74 -15.50 14.47
C THR A 351 -7.38 -16.09 14.81
#